data_AF-A0A9D2EQ78-F1
#
_entry.id   AF-A0A9D2EQ78-F1
#
_cell.length_a   1.000
_cell.length_b   1.000
_cell.length_c   1.000
_cell.angle_alpha   90.00
_cell.angle_beta   90.00
_cell.angle_gamma   90.00
#
_symmetry.space_group_name_H-M   'P 1'
#
loop_
_entity.id
_entity.type
_entity.pdbx_description
1 polymer ?
#
loop_
_entity_poly.entity_id
_entity_poly.type
_entity_poly.pdbx_seq_one_letter_code
_entity_poly.pdbx_strand_id
1 'polypeptide(L)'
;MKLPCYLVRDLLPLYKDDVCEPETAADVREHLEGCTDCRTLWEALQTAAPLEEAVDHAKAQEQAAALRRVKHTQQKKRVLIVLAAVLATLCAVYLGLRLVYDYANNTYLDYDVENILKVEYEEHPGEGDNPWAGDGLYITLDPKAYSSLAWTSVLDTEEGTVLLFTLGCSLWHHWLGTTWQGGEADAYARGICTTGGYGRTTVENLTAAYYLPYSAFETWVEQQKQELPEDAVLVWQRDDQ
;
A
#
# COMPACT_ATOMS: atom_id res chain seq x y z
N MET A 1 49.79 -53.65 62.93
CA MET A 1 51.15 -53.19 62.55
C MET A 1 50.93 -51.88 61.81
N LYS A 2 51.49 -50.75 62.24
CA LYS A 2 51.11 -49.45 61.64
C LYS A 2 51.61 -49.37 60.19
N LEU A 3 50.70 -49.19 59.23
CA LEU A 3 51.06 -48.97 57.83
C LEU A 3 51.96 -47.73 57.69
N PRO A 4 52.95 -47.75 56.80
CA PRO A 4 53.79 -46.59 56.56
C PRO A 4 53.05 -45.52 55.75
N CYS A 5 53.36 -44.24 55.97
CA CYS A 5 52.63 -43.11 55.36
C CYS A 5 52.63 -43.14 53.82
N TYR A 6 53.70 -43.60 53.18
CA TYR A 6 53.75 -43.67 51.71
C TYR A 6 52.69 -44.64 51.16
N LEU A 7 52.51 -45.79 51.81
CA LEU A 7 51.53 -46.79 51.40
C LEU A 7 50.11 -46.29 51.64
N VAL A 8 49.88 -45.62 52.78
CA VAL A 8 48.56 -45.02 53.06
C VAL A 8 48.21 -43.98 52.02
N ARG A 9 49.15 -43.11 51.61
CA ARG A 9 48.93 -42.10 50.56
C ARG A 9 48.55 -42.73 49.21
N ASP A 10 49.19 -43.83 48.84
CA ASP A 10 48.85 -44.56 47.60
C ASP A 10 47.50 -45.27 47.68
N LEU A 11 47.08 -45.70 48.88
CA LEU A 11 45.79 -46.35 49.12
C LEU A 11 44.63 -45.36 49.31
N LEU A 12 44.87 -44.07 49.58
CA LEU A 12 43.82 -43.08 49.83
C LEU A 12 42.80 -42.91 48.68
N PRO A 13 43.19 -42.89 47.40
CA PRO A 13 42.22 -42.85 46.30
C PRO A 13 41.32 -44.10 46.27
N LEU A 14 41.90 -45.29 46.47
CA LEU A 14 41.17 -46.56 46.52
C LEU A 14 40.26 -46.65 47.75
N TYR A 15 40.68 -46.08 48.87
CA TYR A 15 39.89 -45.94 50.09
C TYR A 15 38.74 -44.93 49.91
N LYS A 16 38.91 -43.89 49.09
CA LYS A 16 37.83 -42.95 48.70
C LYS A 16 36.72 -43.64 47.91
N ASP A 17 37.11 -44.53 47.01
CA ASP A 17 36.19 -45.23 46.12
C ASP A 17 35.59 -46.51 46.74
N ASP A 18 35.85 -46.77 48.04
CA ASP A 18 35.38 -47.92 48.83
C ASP A 18 35.69 -49.30 48.20
N VAL A 19 36.80 -49.41 47.45
CA VAL A 19 37.22 -50.65 46.77
C VAL A 19 38.26 -51.45 47.58
N CYS A 20 38.64 -50.97 48.76
CA CYS A 20 39.57 -51.67 49.66
C CYS A 20 38.86 -52.81 50.41
N GLU A 21 39.55 -53.94 50.59
CA GLU A 21 39.08 -55.00 51.49
C GLU A 21 38.97 -54.48 52.94
N PRO A 22 38.03 -55.03 53.75
CA PRO A 22 37.71 -54.50 55.07
C PRO A 22 38.90 -54.46 56.03
N GLU A 23 39.85 -55.39 55.89
CA GLU A 23 41.10 -55.40 56.67
C GLU A 23 42.00 -54.22 56.30
N THR A 24 42.20 -53.97 55.01
CA THR A 24 43.02 -52.85 54.51
C THR A 24 42.37 -51.50 54.83
N ALA A 25 41.04 -51.42 54.77
CA ALA A 25 40.28 -50.23 55.14
C ALA A 25 40.41 -49.89 56.64
N ALA A 26 40.43 -50.91 57.52
CA ALA A 26 40.64 -50.72 58.95
C ALA A 26 42.05 -50.19 59.26
N ASP A 27 43.06 -50.73 58.60
CA ASP A 27 44.46 -50.30 58.78
C ASP A 27 44.70 -48.86 58.31
N VAL A 28 44.08 -48.45 57.19
CA VAL A 28 44.13 -47.06 56.70
C VAL A 28 43.41 -46.11 57.67
N ARG A 29 42.27 -46.50 58.22
CA ARG A 29 41.51 -45.72 59.21
C ARG A 29 42.32 -45.48 60.49
N GLU A 30 42.93 -46.54 61.04
CA GLU A 30 43.79 -46.44 62.22
C GLU A 30 44.96 -45.48 61.98
N HIS A 31 45.55 -45.50 60.77
CA HIS A 31 46.63 -44.58 60.43
C HIS A 31 46.17 -43.11 60.33
N LEU A 32 44.99 -42.84 59.77
CA LEU A 32 44.43 -41.48 59.66
C LEU A 32 44.09 -40.87 61.03
N GLU A 33 43.74 -41.70 62.02
CA GLU A 33 43.55 -41.28 63.41
C GLU A 33 44.87 -40.84 64.08
N GLY A 34 45.99 -41.47 63.71
CA GLY A 34 47.30 -41.21 64.29
C GLY A 34 48.22 -40.25 63.51
N CYS A 35 47.95 -39.98 62.23
CA CYS A 35 48.82 -39.17 61.35
C CYS A 35 48.09 -37.93 60.80
N THR A 36 48.56 -36.74 61.17
CA THR A 36 48.00 -35.45 60.72
C THR A 36 48.22 -35.21 59.23
N ASP A 37 49.39 -35.59 58.70
CA ASP A 37 49.76 -35.34 57.30
C ASP A 37 48.93 -36.18 56.32
N CYS A 38 48.57 -37.41 56.69
CA CYS A 38 47.70 -38.25 55.88
C CYS A 38 46.23 -37.80 55.99
N ARG A 39 45.81 -37.24 57.13
CA ARG A 39 44.47 -36.69 57.34
C ARG A 39 44.22 -35.44 56.49
N THR A 40 45.17 -34.51 56.46
CA THR A 40 45.04 -33.29 55.63
C THR A 40 44.99 -33.64 54.15
N LEU A 41 45.76 -34.64 53.72
CA LEU A 41 45.71 -35.14 52.34
C LEU A 41 44.37 -35.81 52.00
N TRP A 42 43.79 -36.55 52.95
CA TRP A 42 42.46 -37.15 52.82
C TRP A 42 41.34 -36.10 52.73
N GLU A 43 41.38 -35.05 53.55
CA GLU A 43 40.42 -33.94 53.50
C GLU A 43 40.52 -33.17 52.16
N ALA A 44 41.74 -32.95 51.66
CA ALA A 44 41.96 -32.35 50.35
C ALA A 44 41.39 -33.22 49.21
N LEU A 45 41.56 -34.54 49.28
CA LEU A 45 41.01 -35.51 48.33
C LEU A 45 39.48 -35.59 48.37
N GLN A 46 38.85 -35.45 49.54
CA GLN A 46 37.38 -35.41 49.67
C GLN A 46 36.78 -34.10 49.13
N THR A 47 37.50 -32.99 49.27
CA THR A 47 37.02 -31.66 48.84
C THR A 47 37.19 -31.42 47.34
N ALA A 48 38.05 -32.21 46.66
CA ALA A 48 38.14 -32.21 45.21
C ALA A 48 36.85 -32.81 44.60
N ALA A 49 35.92 -31.94 44.20
CA ALA A 49 34.71 -32.30 43.47
C ALA A 49 35.04 -33.08 42.19
N PRO A 50 34.16 -34.00 41.73
CA PRO A 50 34.40 -34.74 40.50
C PRO A 50 34.53 -33.77 39.32
N LEU A 51 35.72 -33.73 38.72
CA LEU A 51 36.00 -32.89 37.55
C LEU A 51 35.05 -33.21 36.38
N GLU A 52 34.54 -34.44 36.32
CA GLU A 52 33.63 -34.91 35.27
C GLU A 52 32.28 -34.17 35.28
N GLU A 53 31.66 -33.98 36.45
CA GLU A 53 30.36 -33.29 36.55
C GLU A 53 30.48 -31.80 36.16
N ALA A 54 31.57 -31.14 36.56
CA ALA A 54 31.81 -29.74 36.19
C ALA A 54 32.03 -29.56 34.68
N VAL A 55 32.73 -30.51 34.04
CA VAL A 55 32.96 -30.51 32.59
C VAL A 55 31.67 -30.80 31.82
N ASP A 56 30.84 -31.72 32.30
CA ASP A 56 29.57 -32.05 31.65
C ASP A 56 28.53 -30.93 31.80
N HIS A 57 28.46 -30.28 32.96
CA HIS A 57 27.64 -29.08 33.15
C HIS A 57 28.08 -27.91 32.25
N ALA A 58 29.39 -27.69 32.09
CA ALA A 58 29.92 -26.66 31.20
C ALA A 58 29.56 -26.94 29.72
N LYS A 59 29.70 -28.19 29.27
CA LYS A 59 29.30 -28.61 27.91
C LYS A 59 27.80 -28.47 27.68
N ALA A 60 26.96 -28.88 28.64
CA ALA A 60 25.51 -28.75 28.54
C ALA A 60 25.08 -27.27 28.45
N GLN A 61 25.73 -26.39 29.21
CA GLN A 61 25.47 -24.95 29.16
C GLN A 61 25.90 -24.32 27.82
N GLU A 62 27.05 -24.73 27.27
CA GLU A 62 27.51 -24.28 25.95
C GLU A 62 26.58 -24.74 24.83
N GLN A 63 26.14 -26.01 24.86
CA GLN A 63 25.16 -26.55 23.92
C GLN A 63 23.81 -25.81 24.02
N ALA A 64 23.32 -25.55 25.23
CA ALA A 64 22.10 -24.78 25.44
C ALA A 64 22.23 -23.34 24.90
N ALA A 65 23.39 -22.69 25.10
CA ALA A 65 23.66 -21.36 24.56
C ALA A 65 23.74 -21.36 23.02
N ALA A 66 24.37 -22.37 22.41
CA ALA A 66 24.43 -22.56 20.97
C ALA A 66 23.03 -22.77 20.36
N LEU A 67 22.21 -23.65 20.95
CA LEU A 67 20.83 -23.88 20.53
C LEU A 67 19.97 -22.63 20.65
N ARG A 68 20.10 -21.86 21.73
CA ARG A 68 19.41 -20.57 21.89
C ARG A 68 19.81 -19.57 20.80
N ARG A 69 21.11 -19.46 20.47
CA ARG A 69 21.60 -18.59 19.39
C ARG A 69 21.03 -18.98 18.02
N VAL A 70 20.99 -20.28 17.71
CA VAL A 70 20.41 -20.79 16.46
C VAL A 70 18.91 -20.50 16.42
N LYS A 71 18.17 -20.80 17.50
CA LYS A 71 16.72 -20.54 17.58
C LYS A 71 16.40 -19.05 17.42
N HIS A 72 17.14 -18.15 18.08
CA HIS A 72 16.96 -16.72 17.92
C HIS A 72 17.25 -16.25 16.50
N THR A 73 18.30 -16.77 15.86
CA THR A 73 18.63 -16.43 14.48
C THR A 73 17.53 -16.91 13.52
N GLN A 74 17.02 -18.13 13.72
CA GLN A 74 15.92 -18.67 12.92
C GLN A 74 14.62 -17.90 13.16
N GLN A 75 14.30 -17.53 14.39
CA GLN A 75 13.13 -16.70 14.71
C GLN A 75 13.21 -15.34 14.04
N LYS A 76 14.36 -14.66 14.08
CA LYS A 76 14.58 -13.39 13.37
C LYS A 76 14.37 -13.54 11.87
N LYS A 77 14.91 -14.60 11.25
CA LYS A 77 14.70 -14.88 9.82
C LYS A 77 13.22 -15.13 9.51
N ARG A 78 12.51 -15.91 10.32
CA ARG A 78 11.07 -16.16 10.15
C ARG A 78 10.25 -14.88 10.28
N VAL A 79 10.55 -14.04 11.28
CA VAL A 79 9.89 -12.74 11.46
C VAL A 79 10.14 -11.84 10.26
N LEU A 80 11.38 -11.76 9.75
CA LEU A 80 11.70 -10.99 8.55
C LEU A 80 10.94 -11.50 7.32
N ILE A 81 10.84 -12.81 7.12
CA ILE A 81 10.09 -13.40 6.00
C ILE A 81 8.60 -13.07 6.12
N VAL A 82 8.01 -13.25 7.31
CA VAL A 82 6.60 -12.92 7.54
C VAL A 82 6.34 -11.44 7.33
N LEU A 83 7.21 -10.56 7.85
CA LEU A 83 7.07 -9.11 7.70
C LEU A 83 7.23 -8.67 6.24
N ALA A 84 8.18 -9.25 5.51
CA ALA A 84 8.32 -9.03 4.08
C ALA A 84 7.11 -9.52 3.28
N ALA A 85 6.56 -10.68 3.63
CA ALA A 85 5.35 -11.22 3.00
C ALA A 85 4.14 -10.32 3.26
N VAL A 86 3.93 -9.88 4.49
CA VAL A 86 2.84 -8.96 4.86
C VAL A 86 3.00 -7.63 4.11
N LEU A 87 4.21 -7.07 4.06
CA LEU A 87 4.47 -5.84 3.32
C LEU A 87 4.18 -6.01 1.83
N ALA A 88 4.64 -7.11 1.23
CA ALA A 88 4.37 -7.41 -0.18
C ALA A 88 2.87 -7.54 -0.46
N THR A 89 2.11 -8.20 0.41
CA THR A 89 0.65 -8.29 0.27
C THR A 89 -0.03 -6.93 0.38
N LEU A 90 0.39 -6.08 1.32
CA LEU A 90 -0.17 -4.74 1.48
C LEU A 90 0.13 -3.87 0.25
N CYS A 91 1.35 -3.94 -0.29
CA CYS A 91 1.72 -3.26 -1.53
C CYS A 91 0.88 -3.75 -2.71
N ALA A 92 0.70 -5.06 -2.87
CA ALA A 92 -0.11 -5.61 -3.95
C ALA A 92 -1.58 -5.15 -3.87
N VAL A 93 -2.17 -5.15 -2.66
CA VAL A 93 -3.54 -4.66 -2.45
C VAL A 93 -3.64 -3.17 -2.75
N TYR A 94 -2.70 -2.36 -2.25
CA TYR A 94 -2.68 -0.92 -2.51
C TYR A 94 -2.58 -0.62 -4.01
N LEU A 95 -1.66 -1.29 -4.72
CA LEU A 95 -1.52 -1.14 -6.17
C LEU A 95 -2.79 -1.56 -6.90
N GLY A 96 -3.40 -2.69 -6.52
CA GLY A 96 -4.67 -3.13 -7.10
C GLY A 96 -5.79 -2.10 -6.91
N LEU A 97 -5.95 -1.57 -5.70
CA LEU A 97 -6.94 -0.52 -5.41
C LEU A 97 -6.67 0.76 -6.20
N ARG A 98 -5.40 1.18 -6.29
CA ARG A 98 -5.01 2.38 -7.04
C ARG A 98 -5.28 2.22 -8.53
N LEU A 99 -4.99 1.04 -9.11
CA LEU A 99 -5.31 0.75 -10.51
C LEU A 99 -6.81 0.78 -10.79
N VAL A 100 -7.63 0.21 -9.90
CA VAL A 100 -9.09 0.27 -10.04
C VAL A 100 -9.60 1.70 -9.93
N TYR A 101 -9.07 2.48 -8.97
CA TYR A 101 -9.42 3.89 -8.80
C TYR A 101 -9.06 4.72 -10.04
N ASP A 102 -7.84 4.59 -10.55
CA ASP A 102 -7.40 5.27 -11.76
C ASP A 102 -8.24 4.85 -12.97
N TYR A 103 -8.51 3.56 -13.15
CA TYR A 103 -9.34 3.07 -14.24
C TYR A 103 -10.75 3.65 -14.19
N ALA A 104 -11.39 3.63 -13.01
CA ALA A 104 -12.74 4.13 -12.84
C ALA A 104 -12.85 5.65 -13.02
N ASN A 105 -11.79 6.41 -12.71
CA ASN A 105 -11.76 7.86 -12.90
C ASN A 105 -11.47 8.28 -14.34
N ASN A 106 -10.62 7.54 -15.06
CA ASN A 106 -10.19 7.91 -16.41
C ASN A 106 -11.04 7.28 -17.52
N THR A 107 -11.89 6.30 -17.22
CA THR A 107 -12.82 5.72 -18.19
C THR A 107 -14.14 6.48 -18.13
N TYR A 108 -14.55 7.06 -19.26
CA TYR A 108 -15.78 7.86 -19.38
C TYR A 108 -16.83 7.13 -20.21
N LEU A 109 -18.09 7.33 -19.84
CA LEU A 109 -19.27 6.93 -20.59
C LEU A 109 -19.88 8.15 -21.26
N ASP A 110 -20.37 7.96 -22.48
CA ASP A 110 -21.03 9.00 -23.27
C ASP A 110 -22.32 9.46 -22.59
N TYR A 111 -22.54 10.77 -22.56
CA TYR A 111 -23.80 11.35 -22.10
C TYR A 111 -24.82 11.31 -23.23
N ASP A 112 -26.01 10.79 -22.99
CA ASP A 112 -27.04 10.72 -24.03
C ASP A 112 -27.50 12.12 -24.47
N VAL A 113 -27.48 12.38 -25.78
CA VAL A 113 -27.90 13.64 -26.38
C VAL A 113 -29.36 13.96 -26.04
N GLU A 114 -30.20 12.93 -25.89
CA GLU A 114 -31.61 13.09 -25.53
C GLU A 114 -31.81 13.72 -24.13
N ASN A 115 -30.82 13.63 -23.25
CA ASN A 115 -30.86 14.23 -21.92
C ASN A 115 -30.43 15.71 -21.92
N ILE A 116 -30.05 16.26 -23.07
CA ILE A 116 -29.85 17.70 -23.25
C ILE A 116 -31.23 18.35 -23.34
N LEU A 117 -31.63 19.07 -22.30
CA LEU A 117 -32.96 19.65 -22.19
C LEU A 117 -33.13 20.91 -23.03
N LYS A 118 -32.08 21.72 -23.14
CA LYS A 118 -32.14 23.02 -23.81
C LYS A 118 -30.75 23.50 -24.21
N VAL A 119 -30.64 24.13 -25.39
CA VAL A 119 -29.44 24.85 -25.83
C VAL A 119 -29.83 26.23 -26.34
N GLU A 120 -29.24 27.27 -25.77
CA GLU A 120 -29.52 28.68 -26.10
C GLU A 120 -28.23 29.47 -26.25
N TYR A 121 -28.21 30.44 -27.15
CA TYR A 121 -27.12 31.40 -27.24
C TYR A 121 -27.60 32.74 -26.67
N GLU A 122 -26.88 33.29 -25.70
CA GLU A 122 -27.20 34.62 -25.14
C GLU A 122 -26.09 35.60 -25.50
N GLU A 123 -26.48 36.73 -26.09
CA GLU A 123 -25.63 37.91 -26.32
C GLU A 123 -25.74 38.85 -25.11
N HIS A 124 -24.59 39.18 -24.51
CA HIS A 124 -24.43 40.13 -23.41
C HIS A 124 -25.36 39.85 -22.22
N PRO A 125 -25.15 38.75 -21.46
CA PRO A 125 -25.97 38.44 -20.29
C PRO A 125 -25.90 39.59 -19.29
N GLY A 126 -27.06 39.99 -18.75
CA GLY A 126 -27.17 41.11 -17.82
C GLY A 126 -26.21 40.97 -16.64
N GLU A 127 -25.55 42.07 -16.28
CA GLU A 127 -24.56 42.17 -15.19
C GLU A 127 -25.25 41.96 -13.83
N GLY A 128 -25.50 40.69 -13.48
CA GLY A 128 -26.23 40.30 -12.27
C GLY A 128 -26.64 38.83 -12.21
N ASP A 129 -26.97 38.21 -13.35
CA ASP A 129 -27.46 36.83 -13.40
C ASP A 129 -26.35 35.80 -13.65
N ASN A 130 -25.24 36.22 -14.25
CA ASN A 130 -24.07 35.39 -14.51
C ASN A 130 -22.81 36.00 -13.84
N PRO A 131 -22.13 35.29 -12.91
CA PRO A 131 -20.86 35.72 -12.35
C PRO A 131 -19.72 35.81 -13.38
N TRP A 132 -19.96 35.41 -14.64
CA TRP A 132 -18.97 35.17 -15.69
C TRP A 132 -19.34 35.85 -17.02
N ALA A 133 -19.81 37.10 -16.94
CA ALA A 133 -20.29 37.94 -18.05
C ALA A 133 -19.59 37.73 -19.42
N GLY A 134 -20.38 37.47 -20.46
CA GLY A 134 -19.96 37.37 -21.86
C GLY A 134 -20.97 36.61 -22.73
N ASP A 135 -20.92 36.83 -24.05
CA ASP A 135 -21.74 36.10 -25.02
C ASP A 135 -21.37 34.62 -24.97
N GLY A 136 -22.36 33.72 -25.05
CA GLY A 136 -22.04 32.29 -25.11
C GLY A 136 -23.20 31.32 -25.22
N LEU A 137 -22.84 30.05 -25.42
CA LEU A 137 -23.75 28.93 -25.62
C LEU A 137 -24.07 28.24 -24.29
N TYR A 138 -25.33 28.35 -23.86
CA TYR A 138 -25.87 27.78 -22.65
C TYR A 138 -26.51 26.41 -22.93
N ILE A 139 -26.01 25.36 -22.28
CA ILE A 139 -26.53 24.00 -22.38
C ILE A 139 -27.12 23.63 -21.02
N THR A 140 -28.41 23.27 -21.01
CA THR A 140 -29.13 22.77 -19.84
C THR A 140 -29.25 21.26 -19.93
N LEU A 141 -28.81 20.56 -18.88
CA LEU A 141 -28.79 19.10 -18.80
C LEU A 141 -29.92 18.59 -17.88
N ASP A 142 -30.35 17.33 -18.07
CA ASP A 142 -31.31 16.70 -17.16
C ASP A 142 -30.71 16.59 -15.75
N PRO A 143 -31.35 17.17 -14.71
CA PRO A 143 -30.86 17.09 -13.32
C PRO A 143 -30.75 15.67 -12.77
N LYS A 144 -31.42 14.69 -13.39
CA LYS A 144 -31.31 13.26 -13.05
C LYS A 144 -30.14 12.58 -13.74
N ALA A 145 -29.62 13.15 -14.83
CA ALA A 145 -28.51 12.63 -15.60
C ALA A 145 -27.23 13.43 -15.30
N TYR A 146 -26.22 12.77 -14.74
CA TYR A 146 -24.99 13.42 -14.32
C TYR A 146 -23.96 13.48 -15.47
N SER A 147 -23.36 14.65 -15.69
CA SER A 147 -22.20 14.85 -16.56
C SER A 147 -21.04 15.45 -15.75
N SER A 148 -19.87 14.81 -15.78
CA SER A 148 -18.62 15.31 -15.16
C SER A 148 -17.52 15.65 -16.16
N LEU A 149 -17.77 15.38 -17.43
CA LEU A 149 -16.87 15.63 -18.53
C LEU A 149 -17.54 16.60 -19.49
N ALA A 150 -16.85 17.69 -19.80
CA ALA A 150 -17.22 18.60 -20.86
C ALA A 150 -15.94 19.03 -21.57
N TRP A 151 -15.70 18.48 -22.77
CA TRP A 151 -14.58 18.91 -23.62
C TRP A 151 -15.11 19.57 -24.87
N THR A 152 -14.33 20.51 -25.40
CA THR A 152 -14.70 21.31 -26.56
C THR A 152 -13.53 21.39 -27.52
N SER A 153 -13.84 21.48 -28.81
CA SER A 153 -12.89 21.78 -29.87
C SER A 153 -13.56 22.71 -30.86
N VAL A 154 -12.75 23.47 -31.59
CA VAL A 154 -13.21 24.49 -32.52
C VAL A 154 -12.78 24.10 -33.92
N LEU A 155 -13.69 24.28 -34.87
CA LEU A 155 -13.42 24.08 -36.28
C LEU A 155 -13.79 25.34 -37.06
N ASP A 156 -12.81 25.95 -37.71
CA ASP A 156 -13.02 27.09 -38.58
C ASP A 156 -13.50 26.60 -39.95
N THR A 157 -14.68 27.08 -40.39
CA THR A 157 -15.26 26.77 -41.71
C THR A 157 -15.42 28.06 -42.52
N GLU A 158 -15.68 27.95 -43.82
CA GLU A 158 -15.89 29.12 -44.68
C GLU A 158 -17.11 29.96 -44.28
N GLU A 159 -18.15 29.33 -43.70
CA GLU A 159 -19.38 29.98 -43.27
C GLU A 159 -19.27 30.60 -41.86
N GLY A 160 -18.27 30.19 -41.09
CA GLY A 160 -17.94 30.70 -39.76
C GLY A 160 -17.39 29.61 -38.85
N THR A 161 -17.49 29.82 -37.54
CA THR A 161 -16.83 28.92 -36.58
C THR A 161 -17.82 27.89 -36.04
N VAL A 162 -17.43 26.62 -36.07
CA VAL A 162 -18.21 25.49 -35.55
C VAL A 162 -17.60 25.02 -34.23
N LEU A 163 -18.44 24.83 -33.22
CA LEU A 163 -18.06 24.26 -31.94
C LEU A 163 -18.40 22.78 -31.89
N LEU A 164 -17.41 21.93 -31.66
CA LEU A 164 -17.63 20.54 -31.30
C LEU A 164 -17.49 20.37 -29.80
N PHE A 165 -18.39 19.63 -29.19
CA PHE A 165 -18.30 19.32 -27.78
C PHE A 165 -18.71 17.89 -27.48
N THR A 166 -18.19 17.36 -26.37
CA THR A 166 -18.58 16.06 -25.82
C THR A 166 -18.98 16.24 -24.37
N LEU A 167 -19.99 15.47 -23.97
CA LEU A 167 -20.43 15.35 -22.59
C LEU A 167 -20.32 13.89 -22.15
N GLY A 168 -19.93 13.66 -20.90
CA GLY A 168 -19.79 12.30 -20.38
C GLY A 168 -19.67 12.25 -18.87
N CYS A 169 -19.63 11.02 -18.34
CA CYS A 169 -19.38 10.80 -16.92
C CYS A 169 -18.38 9.68 -16.70
N SER A 170 -17.47 9.84 -15.74
CA SER A 170 -16.52 8.76 -15.39
C SER A 170 -17.27 7.56 -14.80
N LEU A 171 -16.76 6.34 -14.99
CA LEU A 171 -17.30 5.12 -14.38
C LEU A 171 -17.46 5.24 -12.86
N TRP A 172 -16.51 5.90 -12.18
CA TRP A 172 -16.56 6.13 -10.73
C TRP A 172 -17.85 6.85 -10.32
N HIS A 173 -18.16 7.95 -11.01
CA HIS A 173 -19.36 8.74 -10.75
C HIS A 173 -20.64 7.98 -11.14
N HIS A 174 -20.63 7.28 -12.27
CA HIS A 174 -21.76 6.48 -12.74
C HIS A 174 -22.13 5.35 -11.75
N TRP A 175 -21.15 4.63 -11.20
CA TRP A 175 -21.40 3.49 -10.32
C TRP A 175 -21.62 3.85 -8.86
N LEU A 176 -20.82 4.78 -8.32
CA LEU A 176 -20.87 5.09 -6.89
C LEU A 176 -21.82 6.23 -6.56
N GLY A 177 -22.30 6.95 -7.58
CA GLY A 177 -23.25 8.04 -7.43
C GLY A 177 -22.70 9.14 -6.52
N THR A 178 -22.01 10.12 -7.08
CA THR A 178 -21.75 11.34 -6.31
C THR A 178 -23.00 12.20 -6.36
N THR A 179 -23.78 12.21 -5.28
CA THR A 179 -24.67 13.35 -5.05
C THR A 179 -23.76 14.51 -4.69
N TRP A 180 -23.45 15.36 -5.68
CA TRP A 180 -22.80 16.64 -5.38
C TRP A 180 -23.82 17.49 -4.63
N GLN A 181 -23.95 17.27 -3.32
CA GLN A 181 -24.75 18.08 -2.39
C GLN A 181 -24.00 19.38 -2.05
N GLY A 182 -23.44 20.07 -3.06
CA GLY A 182 -23.16 21.49 -2.94
C GLY A 182 -24.49 22.22 -3.10
N GLY A 183 -24.80 23.15 -2.19
CA GLY A 183 -26.08 23.88 -2.08
C GLY A 183 -26.44 24.80 -3.26
N GLU A 184 -26.01 24.45 -4.46
CA GLU A 184 -26.26 25.09 -5.75
C GLU A 184 -27.02 24.11 -6.67
N ALA A 185 -28.03 23.41 -6.13
CA ALA A 185 -28.92 22.57 -6.94
C ALA A 185 -29.68 23.35 -8.05
N ASP A 186 -29.55 24.68 -8.08
CA ASP A 186 -30.04 25.57 -9.15
C ASP A 186 -28.93 26.09 -10.11
N ALA A 187 -27.63 25.81 -9.87
CA ALA A 187 -26.54 26.38 -10.68
C ALA A 187 -26.04 25.48 -11.82
N TYR A 188 -26.61 24.28 -12.02
CA TYR A 188 -26.25 23.44 -13.18
C TYR A 188 -26.91 23.87 -14.50
N ALA A 189 -27.35 25.12 -14.59
CA ALA A 189 -27.64 25.83 -15.83
C ALA A 189 -26.39 26.55 -16.35
N ARG A 190 -25.28 25.85 -16.61
CA ARG A 190 -24.03 26.54 -16.97
C ARG A 190 -23.33 25.86 -18.14
N GLY A 191 -23.61 26.42 -19.31
CA GLY A 191 -23.20 25.91 -20.61
C GLY A 191 -21.73 26.00 -20.93
N ILE A 192 -21.46 25.79 -22.21
CA ILE A 192 -20.16 26.00 -22.81
C ILE A 192 -19.95 27.51 -22.93
N CYS A 193 -19.37 28.11 -21.90
CA CYS A 193 -19.01 29.51 -21.94
C CYS A 193 -17.88 29.73 -22.96
N THR A 194 -18.12 30.63 -23.91
CA THR A 194 -17.14 31.12 -24.87
C THR A 194 -16.21 32.19 -24.29
N THR A 195 -16.18 32.41 -22.97
CA THR A 195 -15.17 33.29 -22.33
C THR A 195 -14.80 32.83 -20.90
N GLY A 196 -13.49 32.74 -20.63
CA GLY A 196 -12.86 32.91 -19.31
C GLY A 196 -12.85 31.73 -18.31
N GLY A 197 -11.71 31.01 -18.23
CA GLY A 197 -11.21 30.24 -17.06
C GLY A 197 -11.87 28.88 -16.75
N TYR A 198 -11.06 27.85 -16.49
CA TYR A 198 -11.46 26.42 -16.28
C TYR A 198 -12.01 25.72 -17.55
N GLY A 199 -11.18 25.53 -18.57
CA GLY A 199 -11.55 24.68 -19.73
C GLY A 199 -12.58 25.28 -20.70
N ARG A 200 -12.79 26.60 -20.62
CA ARG A 200 -13.68 27.36 -21.51
C ARG A 200 -12.95 27.81 -22.76
N THR A 201 -13.57 27.60 -23.92
CA THR A 201 -12.97 27.89 -25.23
C THR A 201 -13.64 29.10 -25.83
N THR A 202 -12.88 30.17 -26.08
CA THR A 202 -13.42 31.35 -26.75
C THR A 202 -13.58 31.11 -28.23
N VAL A 203 -14.83 31.26 -28.70
CA VAL A 203 -15.22 31.07 -30.09
C VAL A 203 -15.82 32.36 -30.59
N GLU A 204 -15.15 33.00 -31.54
CA GLU A 204 -15.69 34.15 -32.26
C GLU A 204 -16.53 33.67 -33.45
N ASN A 205 -17.61 34.39 -33.76
CA ASN A 205 -18.49 34.09 -34.90
C ASN A 205 -19.01 32.62 -34.92
N LEU A 206 -19.53 32.16 -33.77
CA LEU A 206 -20.14 30.83 -33.65
C LEU A 206 -21.36 30.73 -34.58
N THR A 207 -21.34 29.73 -35.45
CA THR A 207 -22.41 29.45 -36.43
C THR A 207 -23.20 28.19 -36.11
N ALA A 208 -22.55 27.18 -35.55
CA ALA A 208 -23.18 25.94 -35.16
C ALA A 208 -22.43 25.25 -34.01
N ALA A 209 -23.15 24.44 -33.25
CA ALA A 209 -22.60 23.58 -32.21
C ALA A 209 -23.06 22.13 -32.41
N TYR A 210 -22.10 21.22 -32.39
CA TYR A 210 -22.31 19.79 -32.57
C TYR A 210 -21.88 19.02 -31.34
N TYR A 211 -22.70 18.06 -30.95
CA TYR A 211 -22.34 17.04 -29.98
C TYR A 211 -21.65 15.87 -30.68
N LEU A 212 -20.60 15.36 -30.06
CA LEU A 212 -19.93 14.14 -30.48
C LEU A 212 -19.70 13.25 -29.25
N PRO A 213 -20.01 11.94 -29.31
CA PRO A 213 -19.69 11.02 -28.22
C PRO A 213 -18.19 11.06 -27.87
N TYR A 214 -17.84 10.89 -26.60
CA TYR A 214 -16.48 11.03 -26.09
C TYR A 214 -15.49 10.11 -26.82
N SER A 215 -15.87 8.86 -27.04
CA SER A 215 -15.01 7.89 -27.74
C SER A 215 -14.67 8.32 -29.18
N ALA A 216 -15.63 8.91 -29.89
CA ALA A 216 -15.44 9.47 -31.22
C ALA A 216 -14.67 10.80 -31.17
N PHE A 217 -14.94 11.63 -30.17
CA PHE A 217 -14.29 12.92 -29.95
C PHE A 217 -12.80 12.77 -29.65
N GLU A 218 -12.43 11.86 -28.75
CA GLU A 218 -11.04 11.54 -28.43
C GLU A 218 -10.27 11.11 -29.69
N THR A 219 -10.85 10.16 -30.44
CA THR A 219 -10.28 9.67 -31.70
C THR A 219 -10.14 10.79 -32.74
N TRP A 220 -11.13 11.67 -32.86
CA TRP A 220 -11.11 12.79 -33.81
C TRP A 220 -10.04 13.83 -33.46
N VAL A 221 -9.90 14.18 -32.18
CA VAL A 221 -8.87 15.10 -31.67
C VAL A 221 -7.46 14.51 -31.87
N GLU A 222 -7.26 13.24 -31.54
CA GLU A 222 -5.97 12.55 -31.73
C GLU A 222 -5.54 12.51 -33.20
N GLN A 223 -6.51 12.37 -34.12
CA GLN A 223 -6.28 12.37 -35.56
C GLN A 223 -6.08 13.77 -36.14
N GLN A 224 -6.24 14.83 -35.34
CA GLN A 224 -6.12 16.24 -35.75
C GLN A 224 -6.94 16.56 -37.01
N LYS A 225 -8.13 15.98 -37.11
CA LYS A 225 -9.02 16.20 -38.25
C LYS A 225 -9.49 17.65 -38.28
N GLN A 226 -9.56 18.21 -39.48
CA GLN A 226 -10.10 19.55 -39.74
C GLN A 226 -11.44 19.49 -40.50
N GLU A 227 -12.11 18.34 -40.44
CA GLU A 227 -13.40 18.14 -41.07
C GLU A 227 -14.42 17.74 -40.00
N LEU A 228 -15.68 18.12 -40.22
CA LEU A 228 -16.77 17.76 -39.33
C LEU A 228 -16.93 16.23 -39.33
N PRO A 229 -16.84 15.56 -38.17
CA PRO A 229 -17.04 14.11 -38.08
C PRO A 229 -18.47 13.73 -38.47
N GLU A 230 -18.62 12.61 -39.18
CA GLU A 230 -19.92 12.13 -39.67
C GLU A 230 -20.91 11.80 -38.54
N ASP A 231 -20.40 11.37 -37.38
CA ASP A 231 -21.18 11.01 -36.20
C ASP A 231 -21.57 12.23 -35.34
N ALA A 232 -21.20 13.44 -35.76
CA ALA A 232 -21.52 14.66 -35.04
C ALA A 232 -23.00 15.01 -35.17
N VAL A 233 -23.68 15.19 -34.04
CA VAL A 233 -25.11 15.54 -33.98
C VAL A 233 -25.23 17.04 -33.84
N LEU A 234 -25.93 17.70 -34.77
CA LEU A 234 -26.23 19.13 -34.67
C LEU A 234 -27.15 19.38 -33.47
N VAL A 235 -26.70 20.21 -32.53
CA VAL A 235 -27.48 20.56 -31.32
C VAL A 235 -27.96 22.02 -31.35
N TRP A 236 -27.20 22.90 -32.01
CA TRP A 236 -27.57 24.30 -32.17
C TRP A 236 -26.99 24.85 -33.47
N GLN A 237 -27.74 25.74 -34.11
CA GLN A 237 -27.30 26.49 -35.28
C GLN A 237 -27.79 27.94 -35.11
N ARG A 238 -26.97 28.90 -35.53
CA ARG A 238 -27.35 30.30 -35.58
C ARG A 238 -28.41 30.47 -36.65
N ASP A 239 -29.55 31.06 -36.30
CA ASP A 239 -30.57 31.40 -37.29
C ASP A 239 -29.98 32.36 -38.32
N ASP A 240 -30.04 31.99 -39.60
CA ASP A 240 -29.72 32.90 -40.71
C ASP A 240 -30.77 34.02 -40.73
N GLN A 241 -30.36 35.26 -40.44
CA GLN A 241 -31.17 36.45 -40.73
C GLN A 241 -31.15 36.80 -42.22
#